data_AF-A0A239BRQ4-F1
#
_entry.id   AF-A0A239BRQ4-F1
#
_cell.length_a   1.000
_cell.length_b   1.000
_cell.length_c   1.000
_cell.angle_alpha   90.00
_cell.angle_beta   90.00
_cell.angle_gamma   90.00
#
_symmetry.space_group_name_H-M   'P 1'
#
loop_
_entity.id
_entity.type
_entity.pdbx_description
1 polymer ?
#
loop_
_entity_poly.entity_id
_entity_poly.type
_entity_poly.pdbx_seq_one_letter_code
_entity_poly.pdbx_strand_id
1 'polypeptide(L)' 'MAKKSKKKEETPKVHKDLEGFKMNIDSFGEISSSFPIDKLNEFLNKNVEDKKLKDREDIDEIKKGKEK' A
#
# COMPACT_ATOMS: atom_id res chain seq x y z
N MET A 1 10.21 29.92 -29.03
CA MET A 1 9.11 29.10 -28.44
C MET A 1 9.74 27.95 -27.66
N ALA A 2 9.78 28.05 -26.34
CA ALA A 2 10.38 27.01 -25.49
C ALA A 2 9.47 25.77 -25.48
N LYS A 3 9.94 24.64 -26.02
CA LYS A 3 9.26 23.35 -25.94
C LYS A 3 9.16 22.97 -24.46
N LYS A 4 7.97 23.07 -23.88
CA LYS A 4 7.64 22.51 -22.56
C LYS A 4 7.88 21.00 -22.66
N SER A 5 9.02 20.54 -22.17
CA SER A 5 9.34 19.13 -22.06
C SER A 5 8.23 18.48 -21.24
N LYS A 6 7.39 17.68 -21.89
CA LYS A 6 6.45 16.79 -21.20
C LYS A 6 7.31 15.91 -20.30
N LYS A 7 7.34 16.19 -18.99
CA LYS A 7 7.86 15.24 -18.00
C LYS A 7 7.16 13.93 -18.32
N LYS A 8 7.93 12.91 -18.74
CA LYS A 8 7.40 11.56 -18.79
C LYS A 8 6.92 11.28 -17.37
N GLU A 9 5.62 11.04 -17.20
CA GLU A 9 5.11 10.50 -15.96
C GLU A 9 5.77 9.13 -15.81
N GLU A 10 6.88 9.07 -15.09
CA GLU A 10 7.51 7.81 -14.74
C GLU A 10 6.53 7.08 -13.83
N THR A 11 6.03 5.95 -14.31
CA THR A 11 5.19 5.08 -13.49
C THR A 11 6.06 4.59 -12.33
N PRO A 12 5.60 4.72 -11.07
CA PRO A 12 6.37 4.26 -9.94
C PRO A 12 6.65 2.76 -10.07
N LYS A 13 7.87 2.34 -9.72
CA LYS A 13 8.23 0.93 -9.66
C LYS A 13 7.51 0.30 -8.48
N VAL A 14 6.47 -0.46 -8.77
CA VAL A 14 5.60 -1.13 -7.79
C VAL A 14 5.63 -2.64 -7.99
N HIS A 15 5.08 -3.39 -7.03
CA HIS A 15 4.91 -4.83 -7.16
C HIS A 15 4.00 -5.17 -8.34
N LYS A 16 4.13 -6.37 -8.93
CA LYS A 16 3.30 -6.81 -10.06
C LYS A 16 1.80 -6.68 -9.77
N ASP A 17 1.39 -7.09 -8.56
CA ASP A 17 -0.02 -7.00 -8.12
C ASP A 17 -0.53 -5.55 -7.93
N LEU A 18 0.39 -4.58 -7.89
CA LEU A 18 0.11 -3.16 -7.78
C LEU A 18 0.43 -2.41 -9.07
N GLU A 19 0.63 -3.08 -10.20
CA GLU A 19 0.86 -2.42 -11.49
C GLU A 19 -0.25 -1.40 -11.79
N GLY A 20 0.14 -0.18 -12.17
CA GLY A 20 -0.78 0.94 -12.36
C GLY A 20 -1.14 1.71 -11.08
N PHE A 21 -0.53 1.38 -9.93
CA PHE A 21 -0.73 2.14 -8.69
C PHE A 21 -0.06 3.51 -8.82
N LYS A 22 -0.87 4.55 -8.65
CA LYS A 22 -0.43 5.94 -8.58
C LYS A 22 -0.96 6.55 -7.29
N MET A 23 -0.13 7.32 -6.61
CA MET A 23 -0.49 8.07 -5.41
C MET A 23 0.02 9.49 -5.55
N ASN A 24 -0.81 10.46 -5.23
CA ASN A 24 -0.46 11.86 -5.20
C ASN A 24 -0.85 12.46 -3.85
N ILE A 25 -0.01 13.35 -3.34
CA ILE A 25 -0.25 14.12 -2.12
C ILE A 25 -0.32 15.58 -2.54
N ASP A 26 -1.42 16.25 -2.20
CA ASP A 26 -1.55 17.68 -2.49
C ASP A 26 -0.88 18.55 -1.41
N SER A 27 -0.90 19.87 -1.59
CA SER A 27 -0.32 20.79 -0.61
C SER A 27 -1.12 20.90 0.70
N PHE A 28 -2.34 20.38 0.73
CA PHE A 28 -3.21 20.33 1.91
C PHE A 28 -3.08 19.00 2.68
N GLY A 29 -2.31 18.04 2.15
CA GLY A 29 -2.12 16.72 2.74
C GLY A 29 -3.21 15.71 2.36
N GLU A 30 -4.07 16.04 1.39
CA GLU A 30 -5.03 15.09 0.84
C GLU A 30 -4.30 14.06 -0.02
N ILE A 31 -4.63 12.78 0.21
CA ILE A 31 -4.05 11.64 -0.49
C ILE A 31 -5.02 11.17 -1.56
N SER A 32 -4.60 11.22 -2.82
CA SER A 32 -5.33 10.64 -3.94
C SER A 32 -4.60 9.40 -4.45
N SER A 33 -5.27 8.24 -4.45
CA SER A 33 -4.74 7.00 -5.01
C SER A 33 -5.59 6.51 -6.18
N SER A 34 -4.96 5.82 -7.14
CA SER A 34 -5.67 5.15 -8.24
C SER A 34 -6.39 3.87 -7.82
N PHE A 35 -6.02 3.28 -6.67
CA PHE A 35 -6.63 2.06 -6.15
C PHE A 35 -7.46 2.35 -4.89
N PRO A 36 -8.49 1.53 -4.63
CA PRO A 36 -9.21 1.57 -3.37
C PRO A 36 -8.30 1.15 -2.22
N ILE A 37 -8.49 1.80 -1.06
CA ILE A 37 -7.71 1.58 0.16
C ILE A 37 -7.82 0.12 0.63
N ASP A 38 -9.00 -0.50 0.48
CA ASP A 38 -9.23 -1.88 0.91
C ASP A 38 -8.28 -2.86 0.22
N LYS A 39 -8.13 -2.74 -1.10
CA LYS A 39 -7.23 -3.58 -1.89
C LYS A 39 -5.76 -3.40 -1.47
N LEU A 40 -5.38 -2.16 -1.13
CA LEU A 40 -4.04 -1.88 -0.63
C LEU A 40 -3.81 -2.52 0.75
N ASN A 41 -4.80 -2.45 1.64
CA ASN A 41 -4.73 -3.07 2.96
C ASN A 41 -4.65 -4.60 2.85
N GLU A 42 -5.43 -5.23 1.98
CA GLU A 42 -5.33 -6.67 1.71
C GLU A 42 -3.94 -7.06 1.20
N PHE A 43 -3.38 -6.27 0.27
CA PHE A 43 -2.03 -6.48 -0.22
C PHE A 43 -0.99 -6.39 0.91
N LEU A 44 -1.11 -5.38 1.78
CA LEU A 44 -0.20 -5.20 2.91
C LEU A 44 -0.34 -6.35 3.91
N ASN A 45 -1.56 -6.74 4.31
CA ASN A 45 -1.80 -7.84 5.23
C ASN A 45 -1.25 -9.18 4.73
N LYS A 46 -1.23 -9.39 3.40
CA LYS A 46 -0.70 -10.62 2.79
C LYS A 46 0.84 -10.63 2.72
N ASN A 47 1.46 -9.50 2.40
CA ASN A 47 2.89 -9.43 2.08
C ASN A 47 3.75 -8.85 3.20
N VAL A 48 3.15 -8.15 4.16
CA VAL A 48 3.82 -7.46 5.25
C VAL A 48 3.29 -7.99 6.57
N GLU A 49 4.19 -8.49 7.39
CA GLU A 49 3.85 -8.89 8.76
C GLU A 49 3.60 -7.63 9.61
N ASP A 50 2.47 -7.59 10.31
CA ASP A 50 2.14 -6.48 11.20
C ASP A 50 3.13 -6.44 12.38
N LYS A 51 4.04 -5.45 12.36
CA LYS A 51 5.05 -5.28 13.40
C LYS A 51 4.44 -5.00 14.78
N LYS A 52 3.23 -4.43 14.85
CA LYS A 52 2.54 -4.18 16.14
C LYS A 52 2.05 -5.47 16.81
N LEU A 53 2.06 -6.55 16.05
CA LEU A 53 1.63 -7.87 16.45
C LEU A 53 2.84 -8.77 16.77
N LYS A 54 4.04 -8.47 16.25
CA LYS A 54 5.21 -9.34 16.44
C LYS A 54 5.63 -9.55 17.89
N ASP A 55 5.50 -8.52 18.72
CA ASP A 55 5.94 -8.57 20.13
C ASP A 55 4.82 -9.02 21.09
N ARG A 56 3.69 -9.49 20.57
CA ARG A 56 2.58 -9.96 21.40
C ARG A 56 2.67 -11.45 21.66
N GLU A 57 2.87 -11.81 22.93
CA GLU A 57 2.95 -13.19 23.39
C GLU A 57 1.62 -13.96 23.20
N ASP A 58 0.48 -13.26 23.17
CA ASP A 58 -0.87 -13.83 23.05
C ASP A 58 -1.29 -14.14 21.60
N ILE A 59 -0.50 -13.78 20.59
CA ILE A 59 -0.92 -13.90 19.19
C ILE A 59 -1.02 -15.33 18.70
N ASP A 60 -0.11 -16.20 19.13
CA ASP A 60 -0.14 -17.60 18.73
C ASP A 60 -1.37 -18.32 19.30
N GLU A 61 -1.83 -17.92 20.49
CA GLU A 61 -3.06 -18.43 21.11
C GLU A 61 -4.31 -17.91 20.40
N ILE A 62 -4.36 -16.62 20.07
CA ILE A 62 -5.50 -16.01 19.35
C ILE A 62 -5.62 -16.56 17.93
N LYS A 63 -4.51 -16.80 17.23
CA LYS A 63 -4.54 -17.41 15.89
C LYS A 63 -5.07 -18.84 15.94
N LYS A 64 -4.59 -19.67 16.88
CA LYS A 64 -5.08 -21.05 17.07
C LYS A 64 -6.56 -21.14 17.48
N GLY A 65 -7.06 -20.15 18.23
CA GLY A 65 -8.47 -20.10 18.64
C GLY A 65 -9.46 -19.80 17.51
N LYS A 66 -9.01 -19.16 16.42
CA LYS A 66 -9.86 -18.81 15.26
C LYS A 66 -9.99 -19.92 14.21
N GLU A 67 -9.16 -20.95 14.27
CA GLU A 67 -9.20 -22.11 13.35
C GLU A 67 -10.05 -23.28 13.87
N LYS A 68 -10.72 -23.14 15.03
CA LYS A 68 -11.62 -24.15 15.62
C LYS A 68 -13.09 -23.79 15.50
#